data_AF-A0A3P0XBU4-F1
#
_entry.id   AF-A0A3P0XBU4-F1
#
_cell.length_a   1.000
_cell.length_b   1.000
_cell.length_c   1.000
_cell.angle_alpha   90.00
_cell.angle_beta   90.00
_cell.angle_gamma   90.00
#
_symmetry.space_group_name_H-M   'P 1'
#
loop_
_entity.id
_entity.type
_entity.pdbx_description
1 polymer ?
#
loop_
_entity_poly.entity_id
_entity_poly.type
_entity_poly.pdbx_seq_one_letter_code
_entity_poly.pdbx_strand_id
1 'polypeptide(L)'
;MQSPLLAVALLCLFGVLVQGYHLGTDDAEIYLPAIKQVVHPGLYPFGSAFFLAHAHLSHLAFVVGNACRLLHLTPDVTILLFHVLSFALLMASAWQLAACLFVHKRALWSAVAVLACVVSVPVAGTALCIADPFLTARSLSTPLTLFALASFLNRRYLPAVAWLLLAGFVHPQMVVYVAGLMAFLLLEPAFSRAAARAVPVRAAVALASPLLGTFSLQPATGDYRQVLYTRTFFFMGQWAWWEWSGVVLPLALLFWLSRQPVAGTRATMLRLCSALVGFGLFSTAVALLLSSSTRFDSLTRLQPMRSFHLVYICMFLMLGGLLGEHVLRLRPVRWLLCFVPLAGGMLWLNLSQYPNSPHLELPGLTPRNAWVQGFLWIRDNTPTDAIFAIDPRYLERPGNDQHGFRAIAERSVLSDYFKDSGAVTMFPQLLPEWKQEQAAQAGWQHFGPQDFTRLQQQFGVSWVVLEHPVAGMQCPFRNQAILVCKV
;
A
#
# COMPACT_ATOMS: atom_id res chain seq x y z
N MET A 1 32.29 12.07 16.47
CA MET A 1 31.17 11.14 16.25
C MET A 1 29.90 11.95 16.00
N GLN A 2 29.59 12.30 14.75
CA GLN A 2 28.32 12.96 14.42
C GLN A 2 27.21 11.91 14.49
N SER A 3 26.07 12.25 15.12
CA SER A 3 25.01 11.28 15.37
C SER A 3 24.42 10.76 14.05
N PRO A 4 24.16 9.44 13.90
CA PRO A 4 23.53 8.89 12.71
C PRO A 4 22.09 9.42 12.50
N LEU A 5 21.51 10.07 13.52
CA LEU A 5 20.14 10.59 13.50
C LEU A 5 19.94 11.69 12.45
N LEU A 6 20.86 12.66 12.35
CA LEU A 6 20.72 13.77 11.41
C LEU A 6 20.73 13.25 9.96
N ALA A 7 21.64 12.35 9.63
CA ALA A 7 21.74 11.82 8.28
C ALA A 7 20.59 10.86 7.93
N VAL A 8 20.06 10.09 8.90
CA VAL A 8 18.82 9.31 8.72
C VAL A 8 17.62 10.24 8.51
N ALA A 9 17.53 11.36 9.23
CA ALA A 9 16.49 12.37 9.03
C ALA A 9 16.58 13.03 7.65
N LEU A 10 17.79 13.36 7.18
CA LEU A 10 17.99 13.90 5.82
C LEU A 10 17.61 12.87 4.74
N LEU A 11 17.95 11.60 4.90
CA LEU A 11 17.52 10.54 3.97
C LEU A 11 16.01 10.30 4.00
N CYS A 12 15.38 10.43 5.16
CA CYS A 12 13.93 10.39 5.30
C CYS A 12 13.27 11.52 4.49
N LEU A 13 13.70 12.77 4.70
CA LEU A 13 13.17 13.91 3.95
C LEU A 13 13.43 13.76 2.46
N PHE A 14 14.63 13.31 2.08
CA PHE A 14 14.95 13.03 0.69
C PHE A 14 14.05 11.95 0.08
N GLY A 15 13.79 10.85 0.79
CA GLY A 15 12.88 9.79 0.32
C GLY A 15 11.47 10.31 0.08
N VAL A 16 10.94 11.14 0.99
CA VAL A 16 9.63 11.80 0.81
C VAL A 16 9.65 12.74 -0.40
N LEU A 17 10.73 13.51 -0.59
CA LEU A 17 10.87 14.40 -1.75
C LEU A 17 10.99 13.64 -3.07
N VAL A 18 11.60 12.46 -3.10
CA VAL A 18 11.69 11.63 -4.31
C VAL A 18 10.35 10.96 -4.61
N GLN A 19 9.69 10.43 -3.58
CA GLN A 19 8.41 9.73 -3.74
C GLN A 19 7.26 10.68 -4.06
N GLY A 20 7.24 11.88 -3.46
CA GLY A 20 6.07 12.73 -3.42
C GLY A 20 5.13 12.39 -2.27
N TYR A 21 4.15 13.25 -2.05
CA TYR A 21 3.08 13.05 -1.07
C TYR A 21 1.76 13.50 -1.69
N HIS A 22 0.83 12.55 -1.85
CA HIS A 22 -0.47 12.77 -2.47
C HIS A 22 -1.58 12.40 -1.50
N LEU A 23 -2.29 13.40 -0.98
CA LEU A 23 -3.28 13.17 0.06
C LEU A 23 -4.55 12.62 -0.60
N GLY A 24 -5.05 11.47 -0.13
CA GLY A 24 -6.35 10.96 -0.58
C GLY A 24 -6.36 10.25 -1.92
N THR A 25 -5.20 9.93 -2.50
CA THR A 25 -5.12 9.12 -3.73
C THR A 25 -5.20 7.63 -3.47
N ASP A 26 -5.72 6.88 -4.43
CA ASP A 26 -5.59 5.42 -4.49
C ASP A 26 -6.16 4.77 -3.20
N ASP A 27 -5.48 3.84 -2.53
CA ASP A 27 -5.98 3.17 -1.31
C ASP A 27 -6.17 4.12 -0.11
N ALA A 28 -5.72 5.38 -0.19
CA ALA A 28 -6.04 6.38 0.82
C ALA A 28 -7.56 6.59 0.96
N GLU A 29 -8.35 6.32 -0.07
CA GLU A 29 -9.82 6.33 -0.02
C GLU A 29 -10.40 5.34 0.99
N ILE A 30 -9.65 4.32 1.38
CA ILE A 30 -10.05 3.36 2.42
C ILE A 30 -9.57 3.82 3.80
N TYR A 31 -8.31 4.26 3.90
CA TYR A 31 -7.69 4.55 5.20
C TYR A 31 -8.11 5.91 5.78
N LEU A 32 -8.19 6.96 4.96
CA LEU A 32 -8.41 8.33 5.42
C LEU A 32 -9.84 8.55 5.94
N PRO A 33 -10.91 8.08 5.27
CA PRO A 33 -12.26 8.18 5.81
C PRO A 33 -12.39 7.52 7.19
N ALA A 34 -11.76 6.36 7.40
CA ALA A 34 -11.75 5.69 8.70
C ALA A 34 -11.04 6.55 9.77
N ILE A 35 -9.88 7.13 9.47
CA ILE A 35 -9.16 8.05 10.38
C ILE A 35 -10.05 9.26 10.71
N LYS A 36 -10.62 9.90 9.69
CA LYS A 36 -11.46 11.10 9.84
C LYS A 36 -12.74 10.80 10.61
N GLN A 37 -13.35 9.63 10.43
CA GLN A 37 -14.52 9.21 11.20
C GLN A 37 -14.18 8.94 12.67
N VAL A 38 -12.97 8.43 12.97
CA VAL A 38 -12.51 8.36 14.38
C VAL A 38 -12.43 9.75 14.98
N VAL A 39 -12.00 10.78 14.24
CA VAL A 39 -11.95 12.16 14.74
C VAL A 39 -13.36 12.76 14.87
N HIS A 40 -14.19 12.60 13.85
CA HIS A 40 -15.55 13.12 13.72
C HIS A 40 -16.55 11.99 13.44
N PRO A 41 -17.16 11.39 14.47
CA PRO A 41 -18.02 10.20 14.31
C PRO A 41 -19.28 10.41 13.45
N GLY A 42 -19.71 11.65 13.26
CA GLY A 42 -20.84 11.99 12.40
C GLY A 42 -20.54 11.97 10.90
N LEU A 43 -19.27 11.78 10.50
CA LEU A 43 -18.90 11.64 9.09
C LEU A 43 -19.39 10.30 8.51
N TYR A 44 -19.80 10.36 7.25
CA TYR A 44 -20.18 9.22 6.42
C TYR A 44 -21.37 8.39 6.95
N PRO A 45 -22.57 9.00 7.14
CA PRO A 45 -23.75 8.25 7.57
C PRO A 45 -24.18 7.16 6.58
N PHE A 46 -23.76 7.28 5.31
CA PHE A 46 -24.02 6.33 4.23
C PHE A 46 -22.72 5.76 3.65
N GLY A 47 -22.71 4.47 3.30
CA GLY A 47 -21.60 3.81 2.60
C GLY A 47 -20.33 3.59 3.43
N SER A 48 -20.37 3.77 4.75
CA SER A 48 -19.18 3.61 5.60
C SER A 48 -18.66 2.17 5.68
N ALA A 49 -19.52 1.19 5.38
CA ALA A 49 -19.16 -0.22 5.34
C ALA A 49 -17.99 -0.52 4.36
N PHE A 50 -17.90 0.21 3.24
CA PHE A 50 -16.87 -0.01 2.22
C PHE A 50 -15.44 0.25 2.72
N PHE A 51 -15.26 1.21 3.62
CA PHE A 51 -13.94 1.48 4.22
C PHE A 51 -13.78 0.90 5.63
N LEU A 52 -14.85 0.81 6.42
CA LEU A 52 -14.79 0.22 7.77
C LEU A 52 -14.54 -1.29 7.76
N ALA A 53 -14.98 -2.00 6.72
CA ALA A 53 -14.64 -3.41 6.54
C ALA A 53 -13.12 -3.63 6.45
N HIS A 54 -12.36 -2.70 5.90
CA HIS A 54 -10.89 -2.77 5.97
C HIS A 54 -10.35 -2.25 7.32
N ALA A 55 -10.92 -1.14 7.81
CA ALA A 55 -10.44 -0.48 9.01
C ALA A 55 -10.53 -1.36 10.27
N HIS A 56 -11.54 -2.22 10.41
CA HIS A 56 -11.67 -3.06 11.62
C HIS A 56 -10.55 -4.11 11.78
N LEU A 57 -9.81 -4.41 10.71
CA LEU A 57 -8.66 -5.32 10.74
C LEU A 57 -7.36 -4.61 11.16
N SER A 58 -7.39 -3.31 11.40
CA SER A 58 -6.22 -2.48 11.66
C SER A 58 -6.49 -1.42 12.73
N HIS A 59 -5.57 -1.27 13.69
CA HIS A 59 -5.63 -0.15 14.64
C HIS A 59 -5.10 1.17 14.06
N LEU A 60 -4.71 1.25 12.78
CA LEU A 60 -4.18 2.48 12.17
C LEU A 60 -5.14 3.66 12.36
N ALA A 61 -6.41 3.49 11.99
CA ALA A 61 -7.41 4.56 12.07
C ALA A 61 -7.58 5.07 13.50
N PHE A 62 -7.62 4.14 14.46
CA PHE A 62 -7.73 4.45 15.88
C PHE A 62 -6.50 5.21 16.39
N VAL A 63 -5.28 4.76 16.07
CA VAL A 63 -4.04 5.41 16.54
C VAL A 63 -3.90 6.81 15.96
N VAL A 64 -4.06 6.96 14.64
CA VAL A 64 -3.89 8.25 13.97
C VAL A 64 -5.02 9.22 14.34
N GLY A 65 -6.27 8.74 14.39
CA GLY A 65 -7.42 9.57 14.76
C GLY A 65 -7.37 10.05 16.21
N ASN A 66 -6.96 9.20 17.16
CA ASN A 66 -6.78 9.64 18.54
C ASN A 66 -5.55 10.54 18.72
N ALA A 67 -4.48 10.33 17.94
CA ALA A 67 -3.34 11.25 17.93
C ALA A 67 -3.76 12.66 17.45
N CYS A 68 -4.63 12.75 16.44
CA CYS A 68 -5.21 14.02 15.98
C CYS A 68 -5.95 14.73 17.13
N ARG A 69 -6.80 14.00 17.87
CA ARG A 69 -7.52 14.55 19.04
C ARG A 69 -6.60 14.97 20.18
N LEU A 70 -5.59 14.17 20.49
CA LEU A 70 -4.64 14.41 21.59
C LEU A 70 -3.71 15.59 21.31
N LEU A 71 -3.26 15.74 20.06
CA LEU A 71 -2.33 16.80 19.66
C LEU A 71 -3.03 18.08 19.22
N HIS A 72 -4.37 18.08 19.14
CA HIS A 72 -5.18 19.19 18.64
C HIS A 72 -4.77 19.68 17.25
N LEU A 73 -4.34 18.75 16.38
CA LEU A 73 -3.96 19.04 15.00
C LEU A 73 -5.14 18.72 14.06
N THR A 74 -5.16 19.29 12.87
CA THR A 74 -6.13 18.88 11.84
C THR A 74 -5.85 17.43 11.39
N PRO A 75 -6.87 16.69 10.92
CA PRO A 75 -6.68 15.33 10.42
C PRO A 75 -5.60 15.25 9.33
N ASP A 76 -5.66 16.16 8.34
CA ASP A 76 -4.74 16.17 7.19
C ASP A 76 -3.27 16.41 7.61
N VAL A 77 -3.03 17.28 8.60
CA VAL A 77 -1.68 17.49 9.18
C VAL A 77 -1.22 16.26 9.96
N THR A 78 -2.11 15.65 10.74
CA THR A 78 -1.78 14.42 11.48
C THR A 78 -1.40 13.28 10.54
N ILE A 79 -2.13 13.11 9.44
CA ILE A 79 -1.85 12.11 8.41
C ILE A 79 -0.47 12.35 7.76
N LEU A 80 -0.15 13.60 7.41
CA LEU A 80 1.16 13.97 6.88
C LEU A 80 2.28 13.64 7.87
N LEU A 81 2.12 13.99 9.15
CA LEU A 81 3.12 13.70 10.18
C LEU A 81 3.34 12.19 10.34
N PHE A 82 2.28 11.39 10.32
CA PHE A 82 2.39 9.93 10.36
C PHE A 82 3.03 9.34 9.10
N HIS A 83 2.78 9.93 7.93
CA HIS A 83 3.46 9.54 6.70
C HIS A 83 4.97 9.82 6.79
N VAL A 84 5.39 11.02 7.21
CA VAL A 84 6.81 11.35 7.42
C VAL A 84 7.44 10.48 8.51
N LEU A 85 6.73 10.24 9.62
CA LEU A 85 7.17 9.32 10.68
C LEU A 85 7.39 7.91 10.14
N SER A 86 6.50 7.42 9.28
CA SER A 86 6.61 6.09 8.68
C SER A 86 7.88 5.95 7.83
N PHE A 87 8.24 7.00 7.09
CA PHE A 87 9.50 7.07 6.35
C PHE A 87 10.73 7.09 7.27
N ALA A 88 10.67 7.85 8.36
CA ALA A 88 11.74 7.88 9.34
C ALA A 88 11.96 6.50 9.97
N LEU A 89 10.87 5.80 10.31
CA LEU A 89 10.90 4.43 10.81
C LEU A 89 11.41 3.44 9.76
N LEU A 90 11.06 3.63 8.48
CA LEU A 90 11.59 2.81 7.37
C LEU A 90 13.10 2.96 7.24
N MET A 91 13.61 4.19 7.23
CA MET A 91 15.06 4.44 7.15
C MET A 91 15.79 3.91 8.39
N ALA A 92 15.22 4.06 9.59
CA ALA A 92 15.79 3.55 10.82
C ALA A 92 15.83 2.01 10.87
N SER A 93 14.76 1.35 10.45
CA SER A 93 14.70 -0.12 10.40
C SER A 93 15.58 -0.70 9.31
N ALA A 94 15.65 -0.04 8.15
CA ALA A 94 16.58 -0.35 7.07
C ALA A 94 18.04 -0.25 7.54
N TRP A 95 18.39 0.80 8.29
CA TRP A 95 19.72 0.95 8.88
C TRP A 95 20.05 -0.20 9.83
N GLN A 96 19.13 -0.55 10.73
CA GLN A 96 19.32 -1.67 11.66
C GLN A 96 19.49 -3.00 10.94
N LEU A 97 18.67 -3.26 9.91
CA LEU A 97 18.80 -4.46 9.10
C LEU A 97 20.14 -4.47 8.34
N ALA A 98 20.53 -3.37 7.69
CA ALA A 98 21.81 -3.27 6.99
C ALA A 98 23.01 -3.49 7.91
N ALA A 99 22.94 -3.04 9.17
CA ALA A 99 23.97 -3.28 10.17
C ALA A 99 24.15 -4.77 10.53
N CYS A 100 23.11 -5.60 10.33
CA CYS A 100 23.20 -7.05 10.46
C CYS A 100 23.89 -7.74 9.27
N LEU A 101 23.97 -7.05 8.12
CA LEU A 101 24.41 -7.63 6.85
C LEU A 101 25.83 -7.18 6.45
N PHE A 102 26.25 -5.97 6.84
CA PHE A 102 27.51 -5.39 6.40
C PHE A 102 28.45 -5.05 7.57
N VAL A 103 29.75 -4.97 7.28
CA VAL A 103 30.78 -4.62 8.26
C VAL A 103 31.04 -3.11 8.27
N HIS A 104 31.13 -2.49 7.10
CA HIS A 104 31.56 -1.09 6.97
C HIS A 104 30.39 -0.11 6.91
N LYS A 105 30.54 1.05 7.57
CA LYS A 105 29.52 2.11 7.61
C LYS A 105 29.12 2.64 6.22
N ARG A 106 30.04 2.66 5.25
CA ARG A 106 29.75 3.09 3.87
C ARG A 106 28.68 2.23 3.20
N ALA A 107 28.69 0.93 3.45
CA ALA A 107 27.71 0.01 2.92
C ALA A 107 26.34 0.27 3.57
N LEU A 108 26.29 0.54 4.87
CA LEU A 108 25.05 0.89 5.57
C LEU A 108 24.43 2.17 4.99
N TRP A 109 25.23 3.23 4.81
CA TRP A 109 24.75 4.48 4.22
C TRP A 109 24.23 4.28 2.80
N SER A 110 24.95 3.53 1.97
CA SER A 110 24.54 3.26 0.59
C SER A 110 23.31 2.37 0.52
N ALA A 111 23.15 1.39 1.41
CA ALA A 111 21.97 0.54 1.50
C ALA A 111 20.71 1.38 1.77
N VAL A 112 20.76 2.23 2.80
CA VAL A 112 19.61 3.09 3.16
C VAL A 112 19.36 4.16 2.09
N ALA A 113 20.40 4.72 1.47
CA ALA A 113 20.25 5.69 0.38
C ALA A 113 19.62 5.08 -0.88
N VAL A 114 20.00 3.85 -1.25
CA VAL A 114 19.34 3.14 -2.37
C VAL A 114 17.87 2.92 -2.03
N LEU A 115 17.56 2.40 -0.84
CA LEU A 115 16.18 2.18 -0.43
C LEU A 115 15.36 3.49 -0.48
N ALA A 116 15.91 4.60 0.02
CA ALA A 116 15.28 5.92 -0.02
C ALA A 116 14.99 6.39 -1.46
N CYS A 117 15.85 6.05 -2.43
CA CYS A 117 15.62 6.41 -3.82
C CYS A 117 14.55 5.54 -4.48
N VAL A 118 14.50 4.24 -4.16
CA VAL A 118 13.66 3.25 -4.88
C VAL A 118 12.32 2.98 -4.22
N VAL A 119 11.89 3.82 -3.27
CA VAL A 119 10.61 3.63 -2.55
C VAL A 119 9.39 3.56 -3.48
N SER A 120 9.45 4.19 -4.65
CA SER A 120 8.38 4.16 -5.67
C SER A 120 8.44 2.95 -6.61
N VAL A 121 9.41 2.03 -6.45
CA VAL A 121 9.53 0.87 -7.35
C VAL A 121 8.33 -0.07 -7.14
N PRO A 122 7.62 -0.43 -8.23
CA PRO A 122 6.56 -1.42 -8.17
C PRO A 122 7.14 -2.81 -7.91
N VAL A 123 6.45 -3.58 -7.08
CA VAL A 123 6.82 -4.94 -6.69
C VAL A 123 6.12 -5.91 -7.64
N ALA A 124 6.79 -6.22 -8.76
CA ALA A 124 6.25 -7.10 -9.81
C ALA A 124 4.80 -6.69 -10.19
N GLY A 125 3.91 -7.67 -10.43
CA GLY A 125 2.48 -7.45 -10.70
C GLY A 125 1.60 -7.45 -9.45
N THR A 126 2.13 -7.14 -8.25
CA THR A 126 1.37 -7.28 -6.99
C THR A 126 0.45 -6.11 -6.65
N ALA A 127 0.44 -5.08 -7.49
CA ALA A 127 -0.19 -3.78 -7.23
C ALA A 127 0.33 -3.10 -5.94
N LEU A 128 1.59 -3.36 -5.58
CA LEU A 128 2.27 -2.70 -4.47
C LEU A 128 3.51 -1.98 -4.96
N CYS A 129 3.80 -0.82 -4.37
CA CYS A 129 5.13 -0.23 -4.38
C CYS A 129 5.86 -0.57 -3.07
N ILE A 130 7.17 -0.29 -3.02
CA ILE A 130 7.96 -0.45 -1.77
C ILE A 130 7.39 0.44 -0.66
N ALA A 131 7.05 1.69 -0.96
CA ALA A 131 6.21 2.53 -0.13
C ALA A 131 5.15 3.21 -1.00
N ASP A 132 4.04 3.58 -0.38
CA ASP A 132 2.95 4.32 -1.02
C ASP A 132 3.16 5.83 -0.80
N PRO A 133 2.78 6.71 -1.75
CA PRO A 133 2.92 8.17 -1.61
C PRO A 133 1.85 8.79 -0.69
N PHE A 134 1.17 7.96 0.11
CA PHE A 134 0.14 8.31 1.06
C PHE A 134 0.22 7.39 2.27
N LEU A 135 -0.53 7.71 3.33
CA LEU A 135 -0.51 6.91 4.54
C LEU A 135 -1.42 5.68 4.41
N THR A 136 -0.82 4.50 4.58
CA THR A 136 -1.51 3.21 4.63
C THR A 136 -1.12 2.41 5.88
N ALA A 137 -1.79 1.29 6.13
CA ALA A 137 -1.36 0.35 7.16
C ALA A 137 0.04 -0.23 6.85
N ARG A 138 0.45 -0.29 5.57
CA ARG A 138 1.80 -0.73 5.16
C ARG A 138 2.88 0.28 5.52
N SER A 139 2.56 1.58 5.51
CA SER A 139 3.51 2.63 5.89
C SER A 139 4.10 2.37 7.30
N LEU A 140 3.27 1.95 8.27
CA LEU A 140 3.75 1.64 9.62
C LEU A 140 4.13 0.16 9.82
N SER A 141 3.41 -0.79 9.22
CA SER A 141 3.73 -2.21 9.44
C SER A 141 5.05 -2.64 8.79
N THR A 142 5.41 -2.08 7.62
CA THR A 142 6.67 -2.39 6.94
C THR A 142 7.90 -2.15 7.84
N PRO A 143 8.15 -0.95 8.38
CA PRO A 143 9.30 -0.74 9.26
C PRO A 143 9.27 -1.61 10.51
N LEU A 144 8.08 -1.87 11.09
CA LEU A 144 7.95 -2.78 12.23
C LEU A 144 8.37 -4.20 11.88
N THR A 145 8.00 -4.71 10.70
CA THR A 145 8.48 -6.03 10.23
C THR A 145 9.98 -6.07 10.01
N LEU A 146 10.60 -4.98 9.54
CA LEU A 146 12.05 -4.89 9.38
C LEU A 146 12.79 -4.83 10.72
N PHE A 147 12.25 -4.12 11.72
CA PHE A 147 12.78 -4.15 13.09
C PHE A 147 12.67 -5.55 13.70
N ALA A 148 11.55 -6.24 13.47
CA ALA A 148 11.38 -7.62 13.91
C ALA A 148 12.43 -8.54 13.28
N LEU A 149 12.61 -8.45 11.95
CA LEU A 149 13.61 -9.24 11.21
C LEU A 149 15.03 -8.92 11.68
N ALA A 150 15.39 -7.65 11.82
CA ALA A 150 16.72 -7.25 12.30
C ALA A 150 16.99 -7.73 13.73
N SER A 151 15.99 -7.67 14.62
CA SER A 151 16.07 -8.19 15.99
C SER A 151 16.26 -9.70 15.99
N PHE A 152 15.50 -10.42 15.16
CA PHE A 152 15.59 -11.86 14.99
C PHE A 152 16.96 -12.31 14.48
N LEU A 153 17.50 -11.64 13.45
CA LEU A 153 18.84 -11.92 12.92
C LEU A 153 19.95 -11.67 13.95
N ASN A 154 19.76 -10.70 14.86
CA ASN A 154 20.64 -10.45 16.00
C ASN A 154 20.39 -11.39 17.20
N ARG A 155 19.55 -12.42 17.06
CA ARG A 155 19.15 -13.36 18.12
C ARG A 155 18.46 -12.69 19.33
N ARG A 156 17.89 -11.50 19.14
CA ARG A 156 17.09 -10.78 20.15
C ARG A 156 15.62 -11.12 19.95
N TYR A 157 15.22 -12.31 20.40
CA TYR A 157 13.88 -12.84 20.12
C TYR A 157 12.75 -12.08 20.83
N LEU A 158 12.97 -11.59 22.06
CA LEU A 158 11.93 -10.85 22.78
C LEU A 158 11.57 -9.53 22.06
N PRO A 159 12.55 -8.66 21.68
CA PRO A 159 12.25 -7.53 20.81
C PRO A 159 11.63 -7.92 19.47
N ALA A 160 12.08 -9.03 18.86
CA ALA A 160 11.49 -9.49 17.60
C ALA A 160 9.99 -9.79 17.75
N VAL A 161 9.60 -10.52 18.79
CA VAL A 161 8.19 -10.82 19.10
C VAL A 161 7.41 -9.54 19.39
N ALA A 162 7.96 -8.61 20.18
CA ALA A 162 7.31 -7.33 20.45
C ALA A 162 7.03 -6.54 19.17
N TRP A 163 8.00 -6.45 18.25
CA TRP A 163 7.82 -5.80 16.95
C TRP A 163 6.80 -6.52 16.05
N LEU A 164 6.76 -7.85 16.07
CA LEU A 164 5.74 -8.63 15.35
C LEU A 164 4.32 -8.36 15.89
N LEU A 165 4.16 -8.28 17.21
CA LEU A 165 2.87 -7.96 17.82
C LEU A 165 2.41 -6.56 17.43
N LEU A 166 3.30 -5.56 17.51
CA LEU A 166 3.01 -4.19 17.07
C LEU A 166 2.66 -4.14 15.58
N ALA A 167 3.40 -4.85 14.72
CA ALA A 167 3.07 -4.95 13.31
C ALA A 167 1.69 -5.62 13.10
N GLY A 168 1.34 -6.62 13.91
CA GLY A 168 0.07 -7.34 13.85
C GLY A 168 -1.14 -6.48 14.18
N PHE A 169 -1.01 -5.59 15.16
CA PHE A 169 -2.07 -4.61 15.48
C PHE A 169 -2.35 -3.63 14.33
N VAL A 170 -1.35 -3.37 13.48
CA VAL A 170 -1.50 -2.44 12.35
C VAL A 170 -1.88 -3.18 11.06
N HIS A 171 -1.26 -4.31 10.76
CA HIS A 171 -1.47 -5.04 9.52
C HIS A 171 -1.18 -6.55 9.70
N PRO A 172 -2.20 -7.36 10.05
CA PRO A 172 -2.04 -8.79 10.35
C PRO A 172 -1.34 -9.60 9.24
N GLN A 173 -1.70 -9.33 7.98
CA GLN A 173 -1.13 -10.05 6.83
C GLN A 173 0.40 -9.85 6.67
N MET A 174 0.95 -8.68 7.00
CA MET A 174 2.39 -8.44 6.92
C MET A 174 3.16 -9.27 7.94
N VAL A 175 2.56 -9.56 9.11
CA VAL A 175 3.13 -10.46 10.13
C VAL A 175 3.29 -11.87 9.60
N VAL A 176 2.31 -12.37 8.85
CA VAL A 176 2.37 -13.71 8.24
C VAL A 176 3.58 -13.83 7.32
N TYR A 177 3.87 -12.80 6.51
CA TYR A 177 5.01 -12.82 5.59
C TYR A 177 6.35 -12.82 6.31
N VAL A 178 6.54 -11.93 7.29
CA VAL A 178 7.81 -11.89 8.03
C VAL A 178 8.00 -13.11 8.94
N ALA A 179 6.93 -13.64 9.55
CA ALA A 179 6.97 -14.88 10.31
C ALA A 179 7.31 -16.08 9.41
N GLY A 180 6.74 -16.12 8.20
CA GLY A 180 7.09 -17.09 7.17
C GLY A 180 8.57 -17.03 6.82
N LEU A 181 9.12 -15.84 6.55
CA LEU A 181 10.56 -15.67 6.29
C LEU A 181 11.42 -16.12 7.49
N MET A 182 11.03 -15.78 8.72
CA MET A 182 11.73 -16.24 9.93
C MET A 182 11.69 -17.77 10.06
N ALA A 183 10.60 -18.43 9.68
CA ALA A 183 10.52 -19.88 9.64
C ALA A 183 11.52 -20.47 8.62
N PHE A 184 11.62 -19.90 7.41
CA PHE A 184 12.65 -20.31 6.43
C PHE A 184 14.07 -20.13 6.97
N LEU A 185 14.36 -19.01 7.66
CA LEU A 185 15.64 -18.78 8.33
C LEU A 185 15.93 -19.84 9.39
N LEU A 186 14.94 -20.26 10.19
CA LEU A 186 15.10 -21.33 11.20
C LEU A 186 15.34 -22.70 10.57
N LEU A 187 14.70 -22.99 9.44
CA LEU A 187 14.76 -24.30 8.78
C LEU A 187 15.99 -24.49 7.89
N GLU A 188 16.66 -23.43 7.45
CA GLU A 188 17.82 -23.52 6.55
C GLU A 188 18.99 -24.40 7.08
N PRO A 189 19.39 -24.37 8.37
CA PRO A 189 20.39 -25.28 8.91
C PRO A 189 19.92 -26.76 8.89
N ALA A 190 18.61 -26.98 8.90
CA ALA A 190 18.03 -28.31 8.75
C ALA A 190 18.03 -28.74 7.29
N PHE A 191 17.67 -27.88 6.32
CA PHE A 191 17.71 -28.21 4.89
C PHE A 191 19.12 -28.52 4.37
N SER A 192 20.15 -27.83 4.87
CA SER A 192 21.56 -28.12 4.56
C SER A 192 22.07 -29.44 5.13
N ARG A 193 21.45 -29.96 6.20
CA ARG A 193 21.73 -31.30 6.76
C ARG A 193 20.73 -32.37 6.30
N ALA A 194 19.58 -31.97 5.78
CA ALA A 194 18.42 -32.80 5.49
C ALA A 194 17.97 -32.68 4.04
N ALA A 195 18.90 -32.85 3.11
CA ALA A 195 18.60 -33.43 1.79
C ALA A 195 18.08 -34.89 1.89
N ALA A 196 17.50 -35.29 3.04
CA ALA A 196 17.13 -36.66 3.33
C ALA A 196 15.73 -36.87 3.94
N ARG A 197 15.05 -35.89 4.56
CA ARG A 197 13.68 -36.13 5.10
C ARG A 197 12.79 -34.89 5.08
N ALA A 198 11.56 -35.09 4.61
CA ALA A 198 10.50 -34.10 4.54
C ALA A 198 10.23 -33.48 5.93
N VAL A 199 10.33 -32.16 6.02
CA VAL A 199 10.01 -31.38 7.23
C VAL A 199 8.48 -31.26 7.36
N PRO A 200 7.90 -31.41 8.56
CA PRO A 200 6.46 -31.49 8.74
C PRO A 200 5.80 -30.11 8.63
N VAL A 201 4.90 -29.99 7.65
CA VAL A 201 4.02 -28.86 7.31
C VAL A 201 3.13 -28.38 8.48
N ARG A 202 3.09 -29.11 9.59
CA ARG A 202 2.14 -28.92 10.72
C ARG A 202 2.32 -27.61 11.49
N ALA A 203 3.54 -27.09 11.62
CA ALA A 203 3.79 -25.85 12.39
C ALA A 203 3.34 -24.57 11.63
N ALA A 204 3.43 -24.58 10.29
CA ALA A 204 2.94 -23.47 9.47
C ALA A 204 1.40 -23.43 9.40
N VAL A 205 0.75 -24.60 9.41
CA VAL A 205 -0.72 -24.73 9.40
C VAL A 205 -1.33 -24.24 10.72
N ALA A 206 -0.67 -24.45 11.86
CA ALA A 206 -1.18 -24.02 13.17
C ALA A 206 -1.22 -22.49 13.33
N LEU A 207 -0.26 -21.75 12.76
CA LEU A 207 -0.23 -20.28 12.79
C LEU A 207 -1.20 -19.64 11.77
N ALA A 208 -1.61 -20.36 10.73
CA ALA A 208 -2.58 -19.90 9.73
C ALA A 208 -4.05 -20.22 10.09
N SER A 209 -4.28 -21.08 11.08
CA SER A 209 -5.61 -21.59 11.46
C SER A 209 -6.67 -20.51 11.78
N PRO A 210 -6.37 -19.42 12.51
CA PRO A 210 -7.36 -18.38 12.78
C PRO A 210 -7.72 -17.54 11.54
N LEU A 211 -6.80 -17.42 10.59
CA LEU A 211 -7.02 -16.71 9.32
C LEU A 211 -7.82 -17.56 8.34
N LEU A 212 -7.60 -18.87 8.29
CA LEU A 212 -8.32 -19.79 7.39
C LEU A 212 -9.81 -19.92 7.71
N GLY A 213 -10.23 -19.67 8.96
CA GLY A 213 -11.64 -19.71 9.36
C GLY A 213 -12.54 -18.65 8.71
N THR A 214 -11.96 -17.58 8.14
CA THR A 214 -12.70 -16.54 7.41
C THR A 214 -12.71 -16.77 5.89
N PHE A 215 -11.92 -17.73 5.37
CA PHE A 215 -11.86 -18.06 3.96
C PHE A 215 -12.72 -19.28 3.65
N SER A 216 -13.80 -19.05 2.90
CA SER A 216 -14.59 -20.14 2.34
C SER A 216 -13.76 -20.91 1.30
N LEU A 217 -13.66 -22.23 1.46
CA LEU A 217 -13.14 -23.14 0.44
C LEU A 217 -14.13 -23.31 -0.73
N GLN A 218 -15.33 -22.73 -0.64
CA GLN A 218 -16.26 -22.74 -1.76
C GLN A 218 -15.72 -21.85 -2.89
N PRO A 219 -15.83 -22.29 -4.15
CA PRO A 219 -15.47 -21.49 -5.30
C PRO A 219 -16.26 -20.16 -5.31
N ALA A 220 -15.62 -19.09 -5.76
CA ALA A 220 -16.35 -17.86 -6.07
C ALA A 220 -17.33 -18.12 -7.21
N THR A 221 -18.59 -17.66 -7.11
CA THR A 221 -19.63 -17.87 -8.13
C THR A 221 -20.39 -16.59 -8.45
N GLY A 222 -21.04 -16.55 -9.62
CA GLY A 222 -21.91 -15.43 -10.02
C GLY A 222 -21.20 -14.09 -10.09
N ASP A 223 -21.88 -13.04 -9.66
CA ASP A 223 -21.38 -11.65 -9.72
C ASP A 223 -20.10 -11.47 -8.89
N TYR A 224 -19.95 -12.19 -7.77
CA TYR A 224 -18.75 -12.11 -6.94
C TYR A 224 -17.49 -12.48 -7.73
N ARG A 225 -17.56 -13.51 -8.57
CA ARG A 225 -16.44 -13.91 -9.43
C ARG A 225 -16.11 -12.82 -10.45
N GLN A 226 -17.10 -12.15 -11.02
CA GLN A 226 -16.88 -11.06 -11.96
C GLN A 226 -16.15 -9.89 -11.29
N VAL A 227 -16.53 -9.55 -10.06
CA VAL A 227 -15.83 -8.51 -9.27
C VAL A 227 -14.40 -8.95 -8.93
N LEU A 228 -14.15 -10.22 -8.60
CA LEU A 228 -12.78 -10.72 -8.40
C LEU A 228 -11.91 -10.54 -9.66
N TYR A 229 -12.46 -10.82 -10.85
CA TYR A 229 -11.72 -10.73 -12.11
C TYR A 229 -11.42 -9.30 -12.57
N THR A 230 -11.99 -8.26 -11.94
CA THR A 230 -11.53 -6.89 -12.16
C THR A 230 -10.14 -6.65 -11.54
N ARG A 231 -9.69 -7.54 -10.65
CA ARG A 231 -8.37 -7.49 -9.97
C ARG A 231 -7.40 -8.45 -10.63
N THR A 232 -6.82 -8.02 -11.73
CA THR A 232 -5.87 -8.80 -12.53
C THR A 232 -4.66 -9.29 -11.71
N PHE A 233 -4.21 -8.51 -10.72
CA PHE A 233 -3.08 -8.85 -9.85
C PHE A 233 -3.30 -10.11 -8.97
N PHE A 234 -4.54 -10.55 -8.75
CA PHE A 234 -4.82 -11.84 -8.09
C PHE A 234 -4.50 -13.04 -8.98
N PHE A 235 -4.53 -12.86 -10.30
CA PHE A 235 -4.46 -13.94 -11.29
C PHE A 235 -3.17 -13.83 -12.09
N MET A 236 -2.16 -14.61 -11.70
CA MET A 236 -0.85 -14.54 -12.35
C MET A 236 -0.84 -14.95 -13.83
N GLY A 237 -1.89 -15.61 -14.31
CA GLY A 237 -2.08 -15.85 -15.74
C GLY A 237 -2.37 -14.58 -16.55
N GLN A 238 -2.78 -13.49 -15.90
CA GLN A 238 -3.00 -12.19 -16.52
C GLN A 238 -1.79 -11.24 -16.38
N TRP A 239 -0.74 -11.69 -15.69
CA TRP A 239 0.46 -10.87 -15.52
C TRP A 239 1.22 -10.75 -16.84
N ALA A 240 1.69 -9.54 -17.12
CA ALA A 240 2.56 -9.27 -18.24
C ALA A 240 3.95 -9.92 -18.04
N TRP A 241 4.69 -10.11 -19.13
CA TRP A 241 6.00 -10.75 -19.07
C TRP A 241 7.01 -9.96 -18.22
N TRP A 242 6.90 -8.63 -18.16
CA TRP A 242 7.76 -7.79 -17.32
C TRP A 242 7.43 -7.91 -15.84
N GLU A 243 6.18 -8.20 -15.47
CA GLU A 243 5.80 -8.47 -14.07
C GLU A 243 6.42 -9.79 -13.59
N TRP A 244 6.44 -10.81 -14.46
CA TRP A 244 7.18 -12.04 -14.23
C TRP A 244 8.70 -11.84 -14.15
N SER A 245 9.26 -10.91 -14.94
CA SER A 245 10.67 -10.52 -14.79
C SER A 245 10.94 -9.95 -13.39
N GLY A 246 9.97 -9.23 -12.82
CA GLY A 246 9.98 -8.76 -11.45
C GLY A 246 9.89 -9.87 -10.39
N VAL A 247 9.55 -11.10 -10.76
CA VAL A 247 9.62 -12.27 -9.87
C VAL A 247 10.97 -12.97 -10.03
N VAL A 248 11.36 -13.24 -11.27
CA VAL A 248 12.53 -14.07 -11.60
C VAL A 248 13.83 -13.34 -11.29
N LEU A 249 13.98 -12.07 -11.67
CA LEU A 249 15.25 -11.34 -11.52
C LEU A 249 15.66 -11.15 -10.04
N PRO A 250 14.76 -10.73 -9.13
CA PRO A 250 15.11 -10.65 -7.71
C PRO A 250 15.57 -11.99 -7.13
N LEU A 251 14.86 -13.08 -7.45
CA LEU A 251 15.22 -14.41 -6.94
C LEU A 251 16.54 -14.91 -7.52
N ALA A 252 16.79 -14.71 -8.81
CA ALA A 252 18.05 -15.10 -9.46
C ALA A 252 19.25 -14.36 -8.86
N LEU A 253 19.09 -13.05 -8.61
CA LEU A 253 20.12 -12.23 -7.98
C LEU A 253 20.38 -12.65 -6.53
N LEU A 254 19.33 -12.84 -5.73
CA LEU A 254 19.46 -13.31 -4.34
C LEU A 254 20.09 -14.70 -4.28
N PHE A 255 19.71 -15.58 -5.20
CA PHE A 255 20.34 -16.89 -5.35
C PHE A 255 21.83 -16.77 -5.63
N TRP A 256 22.24 -15.93 -6.59
CA TRP A 256 23.65 -15.68 -6.85
C TRP A 256 24.39 -15.18 -5.60
N LEU A 257 23.82 -14.21 -4.88
CA LEU A 257 24.39 -13.67 -3.64
C LEU A 257 24.47 -14.70 -2.50
N SER A 258 23.56 -15.68 -2.46
CA SER A 258 23.60 -16.76 -1.47
C SER A 258 24.75 -17.75 -1.66
N ARG A 259 25.36 -17.80 -2.85
CA ARG A 259 26.33 -18.84 -3.21
C ARG A 259 27.75 -18.55 -2.78
N GLN A 260 28.11 -17.27 -2.65
CA GLN A 260 29.50 -16.90 -2.37
C GLN A 260 29.57 -15.75 -1.36
N PRO A 261 30.48 -15.85 -0.36
CA PRO A 261 30.72 -14.74 0.54
C PRO A 261 31.33 -13.58 -0.23
N VAL A 262 30.69 -12.41 -0.13
CA VAL A 262 31.20 -11.19 -0.74
C VAL A 262 31.96 -10.38 0.30
N ALA A 263 33.14 -9.85 -0.07
CA ALA A 263 33.97 -9.08 0.86
C ALA A 263 33.20 -7.89 1.48
N GLY A 264 33.32 -7.69 2.79
CA GLY A 264 32.61 -6.63 3.51
C GLY A 264 31.17 -6.98 3.93
N THR A 265 30.67 -8.16 3.55
CA THR A 265 29.40 -8.73 4.03
C THR A 265 29.61 -9.67 5.22
N ARG A 266 28.55 -9.88 6.02
CA ARG A 266 28.50 -10.83 7.13
C ARG A 266 27.87 -12.14 6.68
N ALA A 267 28.17 -13.25 7.35
CA ALA A 267 27.55 -14.56 7.06
C ALA A 267 26.02 -14.54 7.13
N THR A 268 25.44 -13.65 7.94
CA THR A 268 23.99 -13.39 8.01
C THR A 268 23.38 -13.03 6.65
N MET A 269 24.13 -12.35 5.77
CA MET A 269 23.66 -11.97 4.45
C MET A 269 23.39 -13.17 3.55
N LEU A 270 24.29 -14.15 3.52
CA LEU A 270 24.12 -15.37 2.71
C LEU A 270 22.91 -16.17 3.20
N ARG A 271 22.80 -16.30 4.52
CA ARG A 271 21.68 -16.93 5.23
C ARG A 271 20.34 -16.29 4.85
N LEU A 272 20.29 -14.96 4.88
CA LEU A 272 19.10 -14.20 4.50
C LEU A 272 18.77 -14.34 3.02
N CYS A 273 19.76 -14.27 2.12
CA CYS A 273 19.56 -14.47 0.69
C CYS A 273 18.95 -15.85 0.38
N SER A 274 19.53 -16.90 0.94
CA SER A 274 19.07 -18.29 0.80
C SER A 274 17.63 -18.46 1.30
N ALA A 275 17.32 -17.94 2.49
CA ALA A 275 15.96 -17.98 3.04
C ALA A 275 14.95 -17.18 2.20
N LEU A 276 15.34 -16.01 1.68
CA LEU A 276 14.49 -15.20 0.80
C LEU A 276 14.19 -15.90 -0.53
N VAL A 277 15.16 -16.63 -1.10
CA VAL A 277 14.94 -17.43 -2.31
C VAL A 277 13.92 -18.54 -2.04
N GLY A 278 14.11 -19.32 -0.96
CA GLY A 278 13.17 -20.37 -0.59
C GLY A 278 11.77 -19.83 -0.31
N PHE A 279 11.70 -18.71 0.43
CA PHE A 279 10.45 -18.02 0.74
C PHE A 279 9.75 -17.51 -0.53
N GLY A 280 10.46 -16.82 -1.43
CA GLY A 280 9.89 -16.28 -2.66
C GLY A 280 9.44 -17.38 -3.64
N LEU A 281 10.21 -18.46 -3.78
CA LEU A 281 9.81 -19.63 -4.58
C LEU A 281 8.57 -20.30 -4.01
N PHE A 282 8.50 -20.47 -2.69
CA PHE A 282 7.33 -21.01 -2.01
C PHE A 282 6.09 -20.13 -2.23
N SER A 283 6.21 -18.81 -2.02
CA SER A 283 5.12 -17.87 -2.26
C SER A 283 4.63 -17.91 -3.72
N THR A 284 5.55 -18.01 -4.68
CA THR A 284 5.23 -18.13 -6.12
C THR A 284 4.50 -19.44 -6.42
N ALA A 285 4.95 -20.57 -5.84
CA ALA A 285 4.30 -21.87 -6.02
C ALA A 285 2.89 -21.89 -5.42
N VAL A 286 2.70 -21.33 -4.22
CA VAL A 286 1.38 -21.20 -3.59
C VAL A 286 0.48 -20.31 -4.44
N ALA A 287 0.99 -19.18 -4.92
CA ALA A 287 0.25 -18.29 -5.81
C ALA A 287 -0.21 -19.02 -7.08
N LEU A 288 0.69 -19.81 -7.71
CA LEU A 288 0.41 -20.52 -8.96
C LEU A 288 -0.67 -21.57 -8.75
N LEU A 289 -0.61 -22.27 -7.62
CA LEU A 289 -1.63 -23.22 -7.20
C LEU A 289 -2.99 -22.54 -7.04
N LEU A 290 -3.04 -21.41 -6.32
CA LEU A 290 -4.28 -20.66 -6.10
C LEU A 290 -4.84 -20.05 -7.41
N SER A 291 -4.00 -19.71 -8.38
CA SER A 291 -4.44 -19.19 -9.69
C SER A 291 -4.70 -20.27 -10.74
N SER A 292 -4.43 -21.55 -10.45
CA SER A 292 -4.48 -22.63 -11.45
C SER A 292 -5.90 -23.06 -11.83
N SER A 293 -6.88 -22.80 -10.96
CA SER A 293 -8.26 -23.28 -11.14
C SER A 293 -9.25 -22.31 -10.52
N THR A 294 -10.41 -22.18 -11.18
CA THR A 294 -11.55 -21.37 -10.69
C THR A 294 -12.11 -21.86 -9.36
N ARG A 295 -11.77 -23.09 -8.94
CA ARG A 295 -12.11 -23.61 -7.61
C ARG A 295 -11.43 -22.85 -6.48
N PHE A 296 -10.28 -22.24 -6.75
CA PHE A 296 -9.47 -21.54 -5.76
C PHE A 296 -9.63 -20.01 -5.83
N ASP A 297 -10.52 -19.49 -6.69
CA ASP A 297 -10.74 -18.04 -6.88
C ASP A 297 -10.98 -17.31 -5.54
N SER A 298 -11.71 -17.92 -4.60
CA SER A 298 -12.00 -17.34 -3.29
C SER A 298 -10.78 -17.24 -2.37
N LEU A 299 -9.76 -18.06 -2.59
CA LEU A 299 -8.51 -18.12 -1.82
C LEU A 299 -7.44 -17.18 -2.37
N THR A 300 -7.60 -16.65 -3.58
CA THR A 300 -6.66 -15.67 -4.17
C THR A 300 -6.51 -14.41 -3.29
N ARG A 301 -7.51 -14.10 -2.48
CA ARG A 301 -7.51 -13.06 -1.43
C ARG A 301 -6.38 -13.18 -0.39
N LEU A 302 -5.76 -14.36 -0.24
CA LEU A 302 -4.58 -14.56 0.60
C LEU A 302 -3.33 -13.84 0.05
N GLN A 303 -3.33 -13.54 -1.25
CA GLN A 303 -2.34 -12.73 -1.95
C GLN A 303 -0.88 -13.11 -1.62
N PRO A 304 -0.48 -14.39 -1.75
CA PRO A 304 0.86 -14.85 -1.41
C PRO A 304 1.99 -14.05 -2.09
N MET A 305 1.76 -13.52 -3.30
CA MET A 305 2.75 -12.71 -4.01
C MET A 305 3.07 -11.38 -3.32
N ARG A 306 2.20 -10.84 -2.46
CA ARG A 306 2.52 -9.63 -1.67
C ARG A 306 3.73 -9.83 -0.73
N SER A 307 4.11 -11.08 -0.46
CA SER A 307 5.38 -11.40 0.23
C SER A 307 6.63 -10.91 -0.49
N PHE A 308 6.58 -10.69 -1.83
CA PHE A 308 7.68 -10.11 -2.59
C PHE A 308 8.02 -8.70 -2.18
N HIS A 309 7.12 -8.00 -1.48
CA HIS A 309 7.42 -6.69 -0.88
C HIS A 309 8.62 -6.76 0.06
N LEU A 310 8.65 -7.77 0.94
CA LEU A 310 9.79 -8.01 1.85
C LEU A 310 11.04 -8.47 1.08
N VAL A 311 10.87 -9.26 0.02
CA VAL A 311 11.96 -9.70 -0.87
C VAL A 311 12.63 -8.51 -1.53
N TYR A 312 11.85 -7.59 -2.09
CA TYR A 312 12.33 -6.39 -2.76
C TYR A 312 13.08 -5.46 -1.81
N ILE A 313 12.51 -5.18 -0.64
CA ILE A 313 13.15 -4.31 0.36
C ILE A 313 14.51 -4.90 0.78
N CYS A 314 14.56 -6.19 1.11
CA CYS A 314 15.81 -6.84 1.50
C CYS A 314 16.82 -6.85 0.34
N MET A 315 16.37 -7.16 -0.88
CA MET A 315 17.19 -7.16 -2.09
C MET A 315 17.82 -5.80 -2.34
N PHE A 316 17.04 -4.71 -2.37
CA PHE A 316 17.55 -3.37 -2.62
C PHE A 316 18.48 -2.88 -1.52
N LEU A 317 18.24 -3.25 -0.26
CA LEU A 317 19.18 -2.98 0.83
C LEU A 317 20.52 -3.70 0.63
N MET A 318 20.49 -4.96 0.22
CA MET A 318 21.71 -5.73 -0.06
C MET A 318 22.45 -5.19 -1.28
N LEU A 319 21.76 -4.91 -2.37
CA LEU A 319 22.34 -4.28 -3.56
C LEU A 319 22.97 -2.93 -3.24
N GLY A 320 22.26 -2.08 -2.50
CA GLY A 320 22.75 -0.77 -2.11
C GLY A 320 23.97 -0.86 -1.21
N GLY A 321 24.02 -1.82 -0.29
CA GLY A 321 25.20 -2.03 0.55
C GLY A 321 26.41 -2.51 -0.24
N LEU A 322 26.24 -3.46 -1.17
CA LEU A 322 27.30 -3.93 -2.06
C LEU A 322 27.81 -2.83 -2.99
N LEU A 323 26.90 -1.99 -3.50
CA LEU A 323 27.23 -0.82 -4.30
C LEU A 323 28.12 0.15 -3.50
N GLY A 324 27.77 0.44 -2.25
CA GLY A 324 28.57 1.29 -1.37
C GLY A 324 29.94 0.68 -1.05
N GLU A 325 29.97 -0.63 -0.84
CA GLU A 325 31.17 -1.36 -0.46
C GLU A 325 32.21 -1.44 -1.58
N HIS A 326 31.77 -1.73 -2.80
CA HIS A 326 32.68 -2.04 -3.92
C HIS A 326 32.79 -0.92 -4.95
N VAL A 327 31.69 -0.24 -5.25
CA VAL A 327 31.60 0.72 -6.36
C VAL A 327 31.79 2.15 -5.87
N LEU A 328 30.91 2.65 -5.00
CA LEU A 328 30.91 4.07 -4.59
C LEU A 328 32.15 4.42 -3.76
N ARG A 329 32.49 3.56 -2.79
CA ARG A 329 33.59 3.76 -1.84
C ARG A 329 33.48 5.17 -1.21
N LEU A 330 34.61 5.85 -0.97
CA LEU A 330 34.66 7.20 -0.39
C LEU A 330 34.70 8.32 -1.46
N ARG A 331 34.30 8.05 -2.71
CA ARG A 331 34.41 9.02 -3.81
C ARG A 331 33.06 9.73 -4.06
N PRO A 332 32.86 11.00 -3.67
CA PRO A 332 31.56 11.66 -3.71
C PRO A 332 30.95 11.74 -5.11
N VAL A 333 31.78 11.87 -6.16
CA VAL A 333 31.31 11.88 -7.55
C VAL A 333 30.57 10.59 -7.92
N ARG A 334 31.02 9.42 -7.43
CA ARG A 334 30.32 8.15 -7.69
C ARG A 334 28.96 8.08 -7.02
N TRP A 335 28.83 8.66 -5.82
CA TRP A 335 27.56 8.78 -5.13
C TRP A 335 26.59 9.65 -5.93
N LEU A 336 27.03 10.82 -6.37
CA LEU A 336 26.21 11.72 -7.19
C LEU A 336 25.77 11.05 -8.50
N LEU A 337 26.71 10.46 -9.25
CA LEU A 337 26.41 9.79 -10.52
C LEU A 337 25.48 8.58 -10.37
N CYS A 338 25.37 7.98 -9.19
CA CYS A 338 24.45 6.87 -8.96
C CYS A 338 23.08 7.34 -8.47
N PHE A 339 23.05 8.20 -7.45
CA PHE A 339 21.81 8.54 -6.77
C PHE A 339 21.01 9.63 -7.49
N VAL A 340 21.66 10.56 -8.19
CA VAL A 340 20.95 11.59 -8.98
C VAL A 340 20.09 10.98 -10.09
N PRO A 341 20.59 10.09 -10.98
CA PRO A 341 19.73 9.50 -12.00
C PRO A 341 18.70 8.54 -11.43
N LEU A 342 19.03 7.80 -10.35
CA LEU A 342 18.08 6.89 -9.71
C LEU A 342 16.90 7.65 -9.09
N ALA A 343 17.18 8.69 -8.31
CA ALA A 343 16.17 9.55 -7.72
C ALA A 343 15.42 10.36 -8.77
N GLY A 344 16.12 10.88 -9.79
CA GLY A 344 15.51 11.60 -10.90
C GLY A 344 14.54 10.74 -11.71
N GLY A 345 14.88 9.47 -11.95
CA GLY A 345 14.00 8.51 -12.63
C GLY A 345 12.75 8.17 -11.80
N MET A 346 12.89 8.00 -10.48
CA MET A 346 11.76 7.72 -9.58
C MET A 346 10.86 8.95 -9.39
N LEU A 347 11.46 10.15 -9.31
CA LEU A 347 10.74 11.41 -9.32
C LEU A 347 9.95 11.58 -10.62
N TRP A 348 10.58 11.31 -11.77
CA TRP A 348 9.92 11.38 -13.06
C TRP A 348 8.75 10.39 -13.18
N LEU A 349 8.93 9.16 -12.69
CA LEU A 349 7.86 8.17 -12.63
C LEU A 349 6.67 8.69 -11.81
N ASN A 350 6.93 9.24 -10.62
CA ASN A 350 5.85 9.78 -9.78
C ASN A 350 5.15 10.99 -10.44
N LEU A 351 5.90 11.94 -10.98
CA LEU A 351 5.33 13.09 -11.71
C LEU A 351 4.50 12.65 -12.92
N SER A 352 4.86 11.53 -13.57
CA SER A 352 4.08 10.95 -14.67
C SER A 352 2.78 10.26 -14.21
N GLN A 353 2.75 9.77 -12.97
CA GLN A 353 1.59 9.12 -12.37
C GLN A 353 0.54 10.15 -11.89
N TYR A 354 0.99 11.32 -11.43
CA TYR A 354 0.13 12.40 -10.92
C TYR A 354 0.33 13.73 -11.68
N PRO A 355 0.04 13.77 -13.00
CA PRO A 355 0.39 14.92 -13.84
C PRO A 355 -0.43 16.19 -13.56
N ASN A 356 -1.60 16.08 -12.91
CA ASN A 356 -2.51 17.20 -12.61
C ASN A 356 -2.39 17.67 -11.15
N SER A 357 -1.63 16.95 -10.34
CA SER A 357 -1.39 17.24 -8.94
C SER A 357 0.02 17.79 -8.68
N PRO A 358 0.20 18.65 -7.67
CA PRO A 358 1.54 18.99 -7.18
C PRO A 358 2.24 17.74 -6.64
N HIS A 359 3.58 17.68 -6.79
CA HIS A 359 4.39 16.59 -6.24
C HIS A 359 4.26 16.41 -4.72
N LEU A 360 3.99 17.52 -4.01
CA LEU A 360 3.76 17.55 -2.57
C LEU A 360 2.45 18.27 -2.28
N GLU A 361 1.44 17.52 -1.86
CA GLU A 361 0.12 18.03 -1.51
C GLU A 361 0.05 18.33 -0.01
N LEU A 362 0.66 19.45 0.38
CA LEU A 362 0.73 19.84 1.78
C LEU A 362 -0.61 20.41 2.28
N PRO A 363 -1.05 20.06 3.51
CA PRO A 363 -2.26 20.62 4.11
C PRO A 363 -2.24 22.15 4.17
N GLY A 364 -3.37 22.78 3.84
CA GLY A 364 -3.53 24.24 3.89
C GLY A 364 -3.08 24.97 2.61
N LEU A 365 -2.49 24.29 1.63
CA LEU A 365 -2.23 24.87 0.31
C LEU A 365 -3.43 24.70 -0.62
N THR A 366 -3.63 25.68 -1.51
CA THR A 366 -4.67 25.57 -2.55
C THR A 366 -4.28 24.49 -3.56
N PRO A 367 -5.13 23.47 -3.81
CA PRO A 367 -4.80 22.41 -4.74
C PRO A 367 -4.81 22.90 -6.19
N ARG A 368 -3.88 22.39 -7.00
CA ARG A 368 -3.85 22.62 -8.45
C ARG A 368 -4.86 21.75 -9.21
N ASN A 369 -5.13 20.55 -8.67
CA ASN A 369 -6.04 19.57 -9.27
C ASN A 369 -7.49 20.05 -9.17
N ALA A 370 -8.17 20.14 -10.32
CA ALA A 370 -9.54 20.68 -10.40
C ALA A 370 -10.59 19.78 -9.72
N TRP A 371 -10.39 18.46 -9.69
CA TRP A 371 -11.27 17.56 -8.95
C TRP A 371 -11.14 17.80 -7.43
N VAL A 372 -9.89 17.87 -6.94
CA VAL A 372 -9.60 18.15 -5.53
C VAL A 372 -10.18 19.50 -5.10
N GLN A 373 -10.10 20.54 -5.94
CA GLN A 373 -10.75 21.84 -5.67
C GLN A 373 -12.26 21.70 -5.45
N GLY A 374 -12.96 20.94 -6.28
CA GLY A 374 -14.40 20.72 -6.10
C GLY A 374 -14.72 19.86 -4.88
N PHE A 375 -13.90 18.85 -4.58
CA PHE A 375 -14.08 18.04 -3.37
C PHE A 375 -13.86 18.86 -2.09
N LEU A 376 -12.86 19.74 -2.06
CA LEU A 376 -12.68 20.68 -0.95
C LEU A 376 -13.86 21.67 -0.85
N TRP A 377 -14.34 22.18 -1.99
CA TRP A 377 -15.54 23.03 -1.97
C TRP A 377 -16.75 22.29 -1.39
N ILE A 378 -16.95 21.00 -1.74
CA ILE A 378 -18.00 20.15 -1.17
C ILE A 378 -17.85 20.03 0.34
N ARG A 379 -16.63 19.75 0.82
CA ARG A 379 -16.32 19.65 2.25
C ARG A 379 -16.74 20.89 3.02
N ASP A 380 -16.54 22.06 2.43
CA ASP A 380 -16.75 23.34 3.13
C ASP A 380 -18.17 23.91 2.95
N ASN A 381 -18.90 23.50 1.91
CA ASN A 381 -20.17 24.16 1.51
C ASN A 381 -21.41 23.25 1.51
N THR A 382 -21.30 21.99 1.92
CA THR A 382 -22.44 21.06 1.97
C THR A 382 -22.65 20.48 3.38
N PRO A 383 -23.87 20.06 3.76
CA PRO A 383 -24.12 19.41 5.05
C PRO A 383 -23.28 18.16 5.25
N THR A 384 -22.81 17.90 6.47
CA THR A 384 -21.96 16.75 6.80
C THR A 384 -22.63 15.40 6.52
N ASP A 385 -23.95 15.35 6.64
CA ASP A 385 -24.79 14.19 6.39
C ASP A 385 -25.24 14.05 4.92
N ALA A 386 -24.78 14.95 4.04
CA ALA A 386 -25.13 14.89 2.62
C ALA A 386 -24.58 13.62 1.95
N ILE A 387 -25.44 13.03 1.12
CA ILE A 387 -25.14 11.86 0.28
C ILE A 387 -25.02 12.34 -1.16
N PHE A 388 -23.87 12.01 -1.77
CA PHE A 388 -23.55 12.37 -3.14
C PHE A 388 -23.72 11.19 -4.09
N ALA A 389 -23.99 11.49 -5.36
CA ALA A 389 -23.68 10.60 -6.46
C ALA A 389 -22.69 11.27 -7.42
N ILE A 390 -21.81 10.48 -8.00
CA ILE A 390 -20.75 10.89 -8.92
C ILE A 390 -20.59 9.77 -9.96
N ASP A 391 -19.99 10.04 -11.11
CA ASP A 391 -19.68 8.97 -12.06
C ASP A 391 -18.97 7.82 -11.30
N PRO A 392 -19.49 6.58 -11.29
CA PRO A 392 -18.86 5.47 -10.57
C PRO A 392 -17.41 5.23 -11.01
N ARG A 393 -17.01 5.73 -12.18
CA ARG A 393 -15.65 5.62 -12.72
C ARG A 393 -14.85 6.92 -12.59
N TYR A 394 -15.23 7.85 -11.70
CA TYR A 394 -14.59 9.15 -11.55
C TYR A 394 -13.07 9.09 -11.30
N LEU A 395 -12.58 8.04 -10.64
CA LEU A 395 -11.15 7.82 -10.36
C LEU A 395 -10.32 7.60 -11.64
N GLU A 396 -10.93 7.11 -12.73
CA GLU A 396 -10.28 6.97 -14.04
C GLU A 396 -10.45 8.21 -14.92
N ARG A 397 -11.21 9.21 -14.48
CA ARG A 397 -11.49 10.37 -15.32
C ARG A 397 -10.24 11.24 -15.47
N PRO A 398 -10.00 11.79 -16.67
CA PRO A 398 -8.87 12.68 -16.89
C PRO A 398 -8.86 13.84 -15.88
N GLY A 399 -7.68 14.16 -15.35
CA GLY A 399 -7.51 15.27 -14.42
C GLY A 399 -7.70 14.91 -12.94
N ASN A 400 -8.28 13.75 -12.60
CA ASN A 400 -8.55 13.39 -11.20
C ASN A 400 -7.28 12.91 -10.47
N ASP A 401 -6.39 12.19 -11.16
CA ASP A 401 -5.20 11.55 -10.58
C ASP A 401 -5.51 10.59 -9.41
N GLN A 402 -6.65 9.88 -9.49
CA GLN A 402 -7.13 8.89 -8.51
C GLN A 402 -7.37 9.41 -7.09
N HIS A 403 -7.74 10.68 -6.93
CA HIS A 403 -8.16 11.24 -5.64
C HIS A 403 -9.55 10.73 -5.26
N GLY A 404 -9.64 10.05 -4.12
CA GLY A 404 -10.87 9.53 -3.56
C GLY A 404 -11.77 10.62 -2.99
N PHE A 405 -13.05 10.59 -3.38
CA PHE A 405 -14.08 11.52 -2.95
C PHE A 405 -14.21 11.52 -1.43
N ARG A 406 -14.36 10.34 -0.81
CA ARG A 406 -14.56 10.25 0.66
C ARG A 406 -13.37 10.81 1.41
N ALA A 407 -12.15 10.59 0.93
CA ALA A 407 -10.93 11.04 1.59
C ALA A 407 -10.80 12.57 1.63
N ILE A 408 -11.23 13.26 0.56
CA ILE A 408 -11.07 14.71 0.40
C ILE A 408 -12.34 15.48 0.77
N ALA A 409 -13.49 15.08 0.23
CA ALA A 409 -14.75 15.79 0.38
C ALA A 409 -15.38 15.59 1.77
N GLU A 410 -15.01 14.53 2.49
CA GLU A 410 -15.55 14.20 3.81
C GLU A 410 -17.09 14.10 3.81
N ARG A 411 -17.65 13.60 2.71
CA ARG A 411 -19.08 13.34 2.54
C ARG A 411 -19.33 11.91 2.11
N SER A 412 -20.54 11.44 2.37
CA SER A 412 -20.99 10.16 1.84
C SER A 412 -21.19 10.24 0.33
N VAL A 413 -20.90 9.14 -0.35
CA VAL A 413 -21.10 8.99 -1.78
C VAL A 413 -21.52 7.56 -2.08
N LEU A 414 -22.39 7.40 -3.09
CA LEU A 414 -22.65 6.10 -3.69
C LEU A 414 -21.36 5.45 -4.15
N SER A 415 -21.34 4.12 -4.19
CA SER A 415 -20.14 3.36 -4.41
C SER A 415 -19.53 3.61 -5.77
N ASP A 416 -18.20 3.58 -5.78
CA ASP A 416 -17.42 3.68 -6.99
C ASP A 416 -17.09 2.28 -7.56
N TYR A 417 -16.71 2.26 -8.83
CA TYR A 417 -16.40 1.02 -9.54
C TYR A 417 -15.00 0.48 -9.22
N PHE A 418 -14.08 1.34 -8.77
CA PHE A 418 -12.64 1.08 -8.68
C PHE A 418 -12.09 0.81 -7.29
N LYS A 419 -12.60 1.39 -6.22
CA LYS A 419 -12.12 1.20 -4.85
C LYS A 419 -13.08 0.37 -4.03
N ASP A 420 -14.37 0.67 -4.11
CA ASP A 420 -15.39 -0.09 -3.42
C ASP A 420 -15.51 -1.53 -3.95
N SER A 421 -15.29 -1.76 -5.24
CA SER A 421 -15.16 -3.13 -5.78
C SER A 421 -13.98 -3.90 -5.15
N GLY A 422 -12.93 -3.19 -4.72
CA GLY A 422 -11.78 -3.75 -4.01
C GLY A 422 -12.17 -4.19 -2.60
N ALA A 423 -12.97 -3.38 -1.91
CA ALA A 423 -13.64 -3.76 -0.69
C ALA A 423 -14.48 -5.03 -0.88
N VAL A 424 -15.31 -5.10 -1.92
CA VAL A 424 -16.11 -6.28 -2.24
C VAL A 424 -15.23 -7.52 -2.50
N THR A 425 -14.09 -7.38 -3.19
CA THR A 425 -13.20 -8.53 -3.41
C THR A 425 -12.62 -9.10 -2.12
N MET A 426 -12.43 -8.29 -1.07
CA MET A 426 -11.93 -8.78 0.21
C MET A 426 -13.08 -9.21 1.14
N PHE A 427 -14.22 -8.50 1.07
CA PHE A 427 -15.40 -8.64 1.91
C PHE A 427 -16.65 -8.88 1.04
N PRO A 428 -16.94 -10.15 0.69
CA PRO A 428 -18.03 -10.50 -0.22
C PRO A 428 -19.42 -10.08 0.29
N GLN A 429 -19.56 -9.82 1.60
CA GLN A 429 -20.82 -9.36 2.20
C GLN A 429 -21.28 -8.00 1.65
N LEU A 430 -20.36 -7.19 1.12
CA LEU A 430 -20.65 -5.87 0.53
C LEU A 430 -21.20 -5.95 -0.90
N LEU A 431 -21.16 -7.13 -1.52
CA LEU A 431 -21.56 -7.29 -2.93
C LEU A 431 -23.01 -6.85 -3.24
N PRO A 432 -24.03 -7.17 -2.41
CA PRO A 432 -25.41 -6.79 -2.73
C PRO A 432 -25.59 -5.27 -2.79
N GLU A 433 -25.05 -4.54 -1.81
CA GLU A 433 -25.12 -3.08 -1.72
C GLU A 433 -24.37 -2.44 -2.89
N TRP A 434 -23.12 -2.85 -3.13
CA TRP A 434 -22.34 -2.38 -4.26
C TRP A 434 -23.07 -2.59 -5.59
N LYS A 435 -23.59 -3.80 -5.83
CA LYS A 435 -24.28 -4.12 -7.08
C LYS A 435 -25.54 -3.26 -7.27
N GLN A 436 -26.31 -3.03 -6.20
CA GLN A 436 -27.51 -2.20 -6.26
C GLN A 436 -27.18 -0.76 -6.66
N GLU A 437 -26.15 -0.19 -6.07
CA GLU A 437 -25.70 1.18 -6.37
C GLU A 437 -25.08 1.31 -7.76
N GLN A 438 -24.27 0.33 -8.19
CA GLN A 438 -23.73 0.29 -9.55
C GLN A 438 -24.84 0.20 -10.60
N ALA A 439 -25.86 -0.63 -10.35
CA ALA A 439 -27.00 -0.77 -11.25
C ALA A 439 -27.82 0.54 -11.33
N ALA A 440 -28.01 1.23 -10.21
CA ALA A 440 -28.76 2.48 -10.18
C ALA A 440 -28.04 3.66 -10.87
N GLN A 441 -26.70 3.62 -10.91
CA GLN A 441 -25.83 4.61 -11.57
C GLN A 441 -25.44 4.19 -13.02
N ALA A 442 -25.96 3.07 -13.51
CA ALA A 442 -25.63 2.58 -14.85
C ALA A 442 -26.10 3.56 -15.94
N GLY A 443 -25.20 3.91 -16.86
CA GLY A 443 -25.50 4.88 -17.93
C GLY A 443 -25.32 6.35 -17.53
N TRP A 444 -24.58 6.63 -16.45
CA TRP A 444 -24.31 7.97 -15.89
C TRP A 444 -24.17 9.11 -16.90
N GLN A 445 -23.46 8.88 -18.01
CA GLN A 445 -23.20 9.88 -19.05
C GLN A 445 -24.47 10.41 -19.77
N HIS A 446 -25.60 9.73 -19.63
CA HIS A 446 -26.90 10.12 -20.22
C HIS A 446 -27.92 10.55 -19.16
N PHE A 447 -27.52 10.71 -17.89
CA PHE A 447 -28.45 11.03 -16.81
C PHE A 447 -29.07 12.42 -17.00
N GLY A 448 -30.39 12.46 -16.83
CA GLY A 448 -31.15 13.70 -16.73
C GLY A 448 -31.64 13.98 -15.31
N PRO A 449 -32.37 15.09 -15.10
CA PRO A 449 -32.94 15.42 -13.80
C PRO A 449 -33.77 14.30 -13.17
N GLN A 450 -34.55 13.55 -13.98
CA GLN A 450 -35.37 12.44 -13.51
C GLN A 450 -34.54 11.28 -12.93
N ASP A 451 -33.37 10.99 -13.51
CA ASP A 451 -32.46 9.96 -12.98
C ASP A 451 -31.87 10.37 -11.64
N PHE A 452 -31.54 11.65 -11.46
CA PHE A 452 -31.07 12.16 -10.17
C PHE A 452 -32.19 12.14 -9.12
N THR A 453 -33.43 12.50 -9.48
CA THR A 453 -34.59 12.35 -8.58
C THR A 453 -34.81 10.89 -8.19
N ARG A 454 -34.58 9.92 -9.10
CA ARG A 454 -34.62 8.49 -8.76
C ARG A 454 -33.56 8.12 -7.71
N LEU A 455 -32.32 8.61 -7.87
CA LEU A 455 -31.26 8.37 -6.88
C LEU A 455 -31.58 9.01 -5.52
N GLN A 456 -32.18 10.20 -5.51
CA GLN A 456 -32.66 10.86 -4.30
C GLN A 456 -33.71 10.00 -3.58
N GLN A 457 -34.71 9.48 -4.30
CA GLN A 457 -35.76 8.64 -3.73
C GLN A 457 -35.24 7.30 -3.21
N GLN A 458 -34.26 6.70 -3.89
CA GLN A 458 -33.76 5.37 -3.56
C GLN A 458 -32.70 5.37 -2.46
N PHE A 459 -31.79 6.37 -2.46
CA PHE A 459 -30.62 6.39 -1.58
C PHE A 459 -30.46 7.67 -0.77
N GLY A 460 -31.36 8.65 -0.90
CA GLY A 460 -31.24 9.93 -0.21
C GLY A 460 -30.18 10.86 -0.81
N VAL A 461 -29.76 10.63 -2.07
CA VAL A 461 -28.82 11.53 -2.77
C VAL A 461 -29.39 12.94 -2.82
N SER A 462 -28.65 13.90 -2.26
CA SER A 462 -29.03 15.32 -2.24
C SER A 462 -28.17 16.18 -3.17
N TRP A 463 -27.02 15.64 -3.60
CA TRP A 463 -26.05 16.34 -4.42
C TRP A 463 -25.43 15.41 -5.46
N VAL A 464 -25.04 15.99 -6.60
CA VAL A 464 -24.34 15.28 -7.67
C VAL A 464 -23.11 16.03 -8.13
N VAL A 465 -22.08 15.29 -8.54
CA VAL A 465 -20.89 15.83 -9.19
C VAL A 465 -20.91 15.42 -10.66
N LEU A 466 -20.93 16.40 -11.56
CA LEU A 466 -21.09 16.22 -13.00
C LEU A 466 -19.88 16.79 -13.75
N GLU A 467 -19.53 16.20 -14.89
CA GLU A 467 -18.48 16.75 -15.78
C GLU A 467 -19.06 17.68 -16.85
N HIS A 468 -20.36 17.58 -17.11
CA HIS A 468 -21.07 18.36 -18.11
C HIS A 468 -22.36 18.95 -17.53
N PRO A 469 -22.77 20.14 -17.98
CA PRO A 469 -24.00 20.76 -17.51
C PRO A 469 -25.22 19.95 -17.97
N VAL A 470 -26.14 19.70 -17.04
CA VAL A 470 -27.44 19.08 -17.31
C VAL A 470 -28.52 20.15 -17.16
N ALA A 471 -29.38 20.28 -18.17
CA ALA A 471 -30.42 21.31 -18.19
C ALA A 471 -31.37 21.15 -16.99
N GLY A 472 -31.68 22.27 -16.32
CA GLY A 472 -32.57 22.30 -15.15
C GLY A 472 -31.88 22.07 -13.80
N MET A 473 -30.61 21.67 -13.77
CA MET A 473 -29.85 21.48 -12.53
C MET A 473 -29.28 22.80 -11.99
N GLN A 474 -29.33 23.00 -10.67
CA GLN A 474 -28.71 24.14 -10.01
C GLN A 474 -27.31 23.76 -9.51
N CYS A 475 -26.28 24.33 -10.14
CA CYS A 475 -24.88 24.00 -9.86
C CYS A 475 -24.15 25.19 -9.22
N PRO A 476 -24.17 25.34 -7.88
CA PRO A 476 -23.50 26.44 -7.17
C PRO A 476 -21.97 26.44 -7.33
N PHE A 477 -21.36 25.31 -7.68
CA PHE A 477 -19.93 25.24 -8.01
C PHE A 477 -19.72 24.77 -9.45
N ARG A 478 -18.76 25.40 -10.12
CA ARG A 478 -18.30 25.02 -11.43
C ARG A 478 -16.83 25.40 -11.59
N ASN A 479 -16.03 24.48 -12.09
CA ASN A 479 -14.69 24.77 -12.59
C ASN A 479 -14.48 24.12 -13.97
N GLN A 480 -13.23 24.00 -14.39
CA GLN A 480 -12.86 23.44 -15.70
C GLN A 480 -13.10 21.93 -15.83
N ALA A 481 -13.22 21.19 -14.72
CA ALA A 481 -13.36 19.74 -14.71
C ALA A 481 -14.75 19.27 -14.28
N ILE A 482 -15.32 19.88 -13.23
CA ILE A 482 -16.56 19.42 -12.61
C ILE A 482 -17.50 20.56 -12.22
N LEU A 483 -18.77 20.18 -12.11
CA LEU A 483 -19.88 20.95 -11.55
C LEU A 483 -20.41 20.21 -10.33
N VAL A 484 -20.78 20.94 -9.28
CA VAL A 484 -21.47 20.35 -8.11
C VAL A 484 -22.87 20.91 -8.08
N CYS A 485 -23.87 20.04 -8.18
CA CYS A 485 -25.27 20.42 -8.37
C CYS A 485 -26.17 19.81 -7.29
N LYS A 486 -27.22 20.56 -6.92
CA LYS A 486 -28.29 20.06 -6.04
C LYS A 486 -29.28 19.23 -6.85
N VAL A 487 -29.79 18.16 -6.23
CA VAL A 487 -30.85 17.29 -6.78
C VAL A 487 -32.23 17.75 -6.36
#